data_AF-A0ABD2MMX6-F1
#
_entry.id   AF-A0ABD2MMX6-F1
#
_cell.length_a   1.000
_cell.length_b   1.000
_cell.length_c   1.000
_cell.angle_alpha   90.00
_cell.angle_beta   90.00
_cell.angle_gamma   90.00
#
_symmetry.space_group_name_H-M   'P 1'
#
loop_
_entity.id
_entity.type
_entity.pdbx_description
1 polymer ?
#
loop_
_entity_poly.entity_id
_entity_poly.type
_entity_poly.pdbx_seq_one_letter_code
_entity_poly.pdbx_strand_id
1 'polypeptide(L)'
;MALSLVIPEHKLILFTIIKPKFCDKARLLMKNCTFETWSSLKQHLLDGYTYRGTQGQWQLELNPCKPNLNEDVTSFSNRVGNCYLKLSSTLDNYIEPAKCVIYTKISQNQALNVFLMELSRDLAIIVKARNPDPLEDTIRMALNEDQESKSRLEISKYQNVGNSPNK
;
A
#
# COMPACT_ATOMS: atom_id res chain seq x y z
N MET A 1 -14.16 15.94 19.47
CA MET A 1 -13.94 14.48 19.49
C MET A 1 -14.53 13.96 20.81
N ALA A 2 -15.36 12.92 20.86
CA ALA A 2 -16.24 12.62 22.03
C ALA A 2 -15.59 12.72 23.44
N LEU A 3 -14.31 12.40 23.62
CA LEU A 3 -13.59 12.59 24.90
C LEU A 3 -13.40 14.04 25.35
N SER A 4 -13.43 15.01 24.43
CA SER A 4 -13.39 16.44 24.76
C SER A 4 -14.72 16.94 25.32
N LEU A 5 -15.79 16.15 25.20
CA LEU A 5 -17.12 16.41 25.74
C LEU A 5 -17.35 15.69 27.08
N VAL A 6 -16.40 14.87 27.53
CA VAL A 6 -16.49 14.09 28.76
C VAL A 6 -15.69 14.78 29.86
N ILE A 7 -16.35 15.05 30.98
CA ILE A 7 -15.76 15.63 32.20
C ILE A 7 -14.57 14.74 32.63
N PRO A 8 -13.42 15.30 33.04
CA PRO A 8 -12.20 14.54 33.33
C PRO A 8 -12.42 13.32 34.24
N GLU A 9 -13.27 13.47 35.25
CA GLU A 9 -13.62 12.45 36.24
C GLU A 9 -14.33 11.22 35.62
N HIS A 10 -15.04 11.41 34.51
CA HIS A 10 -15.79 10.34 33.84
C HIS A 10 -15.02 9.67 32.69
N LYS A 11 -13.80 10.13 32.38
CA LYS A 11 -12.98 9.53 31.30
C LYS A 11 -12.61 8.08 31.61
N LEU A 12 -12.35 7.74 32.87
CA LEU A 12 -12.07 6.37 33.29
C LEU A 12 -13.29 5.44 33.15
N ILE A 13 -14.50 5.96 33.42
CA ILE A 13 -15.76 5.23 33.23
C ILE A 13 -15.96 4.91 31.76
N LEU A 14 -15.68 5.87 30.86
CA LEU A 14 -15.75 5.65 29.41
C LEU A 14 -14.86 4.48 28.96
N PHE A 15 -13.61 4.41 29.43
CA PHE A 15 -12.72 3.28 29.09
C PHE A 15 -13.20 1.95 29.68
N THR A 16 -13.86 1.98 30.84
CA THR A 16 -14.51 0.81 31.45
C THR A 16 -15.67 0.31 30.61
N ILE A 17 -16.40 1.20 29.92
CA ILE A 17 -17.48 0.84 28.98
C ILE A 17 -16.95 0.34 27.63
N ILE A 18 -15.84 0.92 27.15
CA ILE A 18 -15.20 0.51 25.89
C ILE A 18 -14.60 -0.89 25.99
N LYS A 19 -13.95 -1.22 27.11
CA LYS A 19 -13.19 -2.47 27.27
C LYS A 19 -14.01 -3.75 27.03
N PRO A 20 -15.27 -3.87 27.50
CA PRO A 20 -16.15 -5.00 27.17
C PRO A 20 -16.54 -5.11 25.68
N LYS A 21 -16.45 -4.02 24.90
CA LYS A 21 -16.79 -4.01 23.47
C LYS A 21 -15.76 -4.71 22.60
N PHE A 22 -14.55 -4.96 23.11
CA PHE A 22 -13.59 -5.81 22.42
C PHE A 22 -14.04 -7.27 22.46
N CYS A 23 -13.86 -7.97 21.34
CA CYS A 23 -14.23 -9.38 21.17
C CYS A 23 -12.99 -10.28 21.05
N ASP A 24 -13.19 -11.57 21.32
CA ASP A 24 -12.22 -12.64 21.06
C ASP A 24 -10.81 -12.36 21.62
N LYS A 25 -9.78 -12.53 20.79
CA LYS A 25 -8.36 -12.30 21.15
C LYS A 25 -8.11 -10.87 21.65
N ALA A 26 -8.87 -9.89 21.17
CA ALA A 26 -8.76 -8.51 21.63
C ALA A 26 -9.22 -8.32 23.06
N ARG A 27 -10.26 -9.02 23.49
CA ARG A 27 -10.68 -8.99 24.90
C ARG A 27 -9.60 -9.54 25.82
N LEU A 28 -8.91 -10.61 25.40
CA LEU A 28 -7.85 -11.25 26.19
C LEU A 28 -6.64 -10.32 26.37
N LEU A 29 -6.19 -9.69 25.28
CA LEU A 29 -5.06 -8.76 25.31
C LEU A 29 -5.35 -7.50 26.14
N MET A 30 -6.59 -7.00 26.05
CA MET A 30 -7.01 -5.78 26.76
C MET A 30 -7.29 -6.01 28.24
N LYS A 31 -7.39 -7.26 28.71
CA LYS A 31 -7.86 -7.64 30.05
C LYS A 31 -7.10 -6.94 31.17
N ASN A 32 -5.77 -6.85 31.05
CA ASN A 32 -4.90 -6.27 32.09
C ASN A 32 -4.44 -4.84 31.80
N CYS A 33 -4.94 -4.24 30.72
CA CYS A 33 -4.54 -2.89 30.33
C CYS A 33 -5.48 -1.83 30.91
N THR A 34 -4.91 -0.71 31.35
CA THR A 34 -5.59 0.51 31.82
C THR A 34 -5.14 1.68 30.96
N PHE A 35 -6.09 2.50 30.52
CA PHE A 35 -5.83 3.65 29.65
C PHE A 35 -6.47 4.90 30.23
N GLU A 36 -5.70 5.98 30.28
CA GLU A 36 -6.16 7.28 30.77
C GLU A 36 -6.50 8.25 29.63
N THR A 37 -5.99 7.96 28.42
CA THR A 37 -6.17 8.81 27.25
C THR A 37 -6.56 7.98 26.02
N TRP A 38 -7.27 8.62 25.10
CA TRP A 38 -7.61 7.99 23.83
C TRP A 38 -6.36 7.68 23.01
N SER A 39 -5.35 8.56 23.10
CA SER A 39 -4.06 8.38 22.43
C SER A 39 -3.35 7.11 22.89
N SER A 40 -3.35 6.80 24.20
CA SER A 40 -2.71 5.58 24.69
C SER A 40 -3.47 4.31 24.29
N LEU A 41 -4.81 4.34 24.34
CA LEU A 41 -5.63 3.23 23.82
C LEU A 41 -5.41 3.02 22.32
N LYS A 42 -5.44 4.09 21.54
CA LYS A 42 -5.24 4.04 20.09
C LYS A 42 -3.86 3.49 19.76
N GLN A 43 -2.81 3.96 20.43
CA GLN A 43 -1.46 3.46 20.18
C GLN A 43 -1.32 1.99 20.57
N HIS A 44 -1.88 1.57 21.71
CA HIS A 44 -1.83 0.16 22.09
C HIS A 44 -2.52 -0.76 21.08
N LEU A 45 -3.64 -0.32 20.51
CA LEU A 45 -4.32 -1.05 19.43
C LEU A 45 -3.47 -1.08 18.15
N LEU A 46 -2.87 0.06 17.77
CA LEU A 46 -1.94 0.09 16.65
C LEU A 46 -0.75 -0.84 16.89
N ASP A 47 -0.19 -0.84 18.09
CA ASP A 47 0.98 -1.65 18.42
C ASP A 47 0.70 -3.15 18.43
N GLY A 48 -0.49 -3.56 18.88
CA GLY A 48 -0.88 -4.96 18.99
C GLY A 48 -1.51 -5.55 17.73
N TYR A 49 -2.10 -4.73 16.85
CA TYR A 49 -2.85 -5.19 15.68
C TYR A 49 -2.29 -4.74 14.33
N THR A 50 -1.37 -3.77 14.31
CA THR A 50 -0.67 -3.47 13.06
C THR A 50 0.31 -4.59 12.79
N TYR A 51 0.14 -5.27 11.66
CA TYR A 51 1.08 -6.28 11.21
C TYR A 51 2.46 -5.64 10.99
N ARG A 52 3.41 -5.95 11.88
CA ARG A 52 4.82 -5.54 11.74
C ARG A 52 5.62 -6.67 11.11
N GLY A 53 5.59 -6.75 9.79
CA GLY A 53 6.62 -7.50 9.07
C GLY A 53 7.99 -6.85 9.32
N THR A 54 9.04 -7.65 9.46
CA THR A 54 10.40 -7.11 9.56
C THR A 54 10.84 -6.53 8.21
N GLN A 55 11.82 -5.62 8.20
CA GLN A 55 12.40 -5.11 6.95
C GLN A 55 12.80 -6.24 6.00
N GLY A 56 13.46 -7.29 6.53
CA GLY A 56 13.87 -8.45 5.75
C GLY A 56 12.69 -9.22 5.16
N GLN A 57 11.57 -9.31 5.87
CA GLN A 57 10.36 -9.96 5.37
C GLN A 57 9.74 -9.19 4.20
N TRP A 58 9.64 -7.86 4.30
CA TRP A 58 9.15 -7.04 3.20
C TRP A 58 10.10 -7.02 2.00
N GLN A 59 11.41 -7.07 2.22
CA GLN A 59 12.39 -7.25 1.14
C GLN A 59 12.23 -8.60 0.43
N LEU A 60 11.98 -9.67 1.19
CA LEU A 60 11.69 -11.00 0.65
C LEU A 60 10.35 -11.06 -0.08
N GLU A 61 9.36 -10.25 0.28
CA GLU A 61 8.08 -10.15 -0.46
C GLU A 61 8.21 -9.26 -1.72
N LEU A 62 9.08 -8.25 -1.70
CA LEU A 62 9.32 -7.36 -2.84
C LEU A 62 10.10 -8.05 -3.96
N ASN A 63 11.14 -8.82 -3.62
CA ASN A 63 12.03 -9.47 -4.60
C ASN A 63 11.33 -10.45 -5.57
N PRO A 64 10.33 -11.24 -5.17
CA PRO A 64 9.61 -12.17 -6.05
C PRO A 64 8.25 -11.64 -6.51
N CYS A 65 7.95 -10.34 -6.44
CA CYS A 65 6.67 -9.78 -6.91
C CYS A 65 6.51 -9.91 -8.43
N LYS A 66 6.28 -11.13 -8.91
CA LYS A 66 5.84 -11.43 -10.27
C LYS A 66 4.34 -11.20 -10.38
N PRO A 67 3.84 -10.73 -11.54
CA PRO A 67 2.42 -10.59 -11.75
C PRO A 67 1.75 -11.96 -11.62
N ASN A 68 0.61 -12.03 -10.95
CA ASN A 68 -0.18 -13.25 -10.95
C ASN A 68 -0.72 -13.52 -12.37
N LEU A 69 -1.08 -14.77 -12.65
CA LEU A 69 -1.71 -15.11 -13.94
C LEU A 69 -3.00 -14.29 -14.08
N ASN A 70 -3.10 -13.52 -15.17
CA ASN A 70 -4.21 -12.59 -15.46
C ASN A 70 -4.38 -11.43 -14.47
N GLU A 71 -3.33 -11.05 -13.73
CA GLU A 71 -3.36 -9.81 -12.94
C GLU A 71 -3.35 -8.59 -13.88
N ASP A 72 -4.25 -7.64 -13.65
CA ASP A 72 -4.24 -6.38 -14.37
C ASP A 72 -3.17 -5.42 -13.82
N VAL A 73 -2.80 -4.43 -14.64
CA VAL A 73 -1.75 -3.45 -14.30
C VAL A 73 -2.11 -2.69 -13.02
N THR A 74 -3.39 -2.42 -12.78
CA THR A 74 -3.89 -1.76 -11.57
C THR A 74 -3.64 -2.56 -10.30
N SER A 75 -4.00 -3.84 -10.31
CA SER A 75 -3.84 -4.75 -9.17
C SER A 75 -2.36 -4.98 -8.88
N PHE A 76 -1.56 -5.19 -9.94
CA PHE A 76 -0.11 -5.31 -9.82
C PHE A 76 0.52 -4.04 -9.23
N SER A 77 0.17 -2.86 -9.75
CA SER A 77 0.66 -1.57 -9.27
C SER A 77 0.31 -1.33 -7.80
N ASN A 78 -0.93 -1.61 -7.41
CA ASN A 78 -1.37 -1.50 -6.02
C ASN A 78 -0.60 -2.44 -5.10
N ARG A 79 -0.31 -3.67 -5.54
CA ARG A 79 0.45 -4.65 -4.74
C ARG A 79 1.90 -4.19 -4.53
N VAL A 80 2.59 -3.75 -5.58
CA VAL A 80 3.96 -3.23 -5.48
C VAL A 80 4.01 -1.96 -4.63
N GLY A 81 3.10 -1.02 -4.85
CA GLY A 81 2.99 0.22 -4.07
C GLY A 81 2.72 -0.06 -2.58
N ASN A 82 1.81 -0.97 -2.27
CA ASN A 82 1.53 -1.38 -0.90
C ASN A 82 2.73 -2.06 -0.23
N CYS A 83 3.51 -2.88 -0.95
CA CYS A 83 4.73 -3.49 -0.40
C CYS A 83 5.79 -2.41 -0.10
N TYR A 84 5.98 -1.45 -1.00
CA TYR A 84 6.88 -0.32 -0.78
C TYR A 84 6.45 0.53 0.43
N LEU A 85 5.17 0.86 0.55
CA LEU A 85 4.66 1.63 1.70
C LEU A 85 4.91 0.91 3.03
N LYS A 86 4.67 -0.41 3.09
CA LYS A 86 4.94 -1.19 4.29
C LYS A 86 6.43 -1.23 4.61
N LEU A 87 7.28 -1.44 3.61
CA LEU A 87 8.73 -1.40 3.78
C LEU A 87 9.19 -0.02 4.31
N SER A 88 8.73 1.07 3.71
CA SER A 88 9.03 2.44 4.15
C SER A 88 8.57 2.70 5.58
N SER A 89 7.37 2.22 5.97
CA SER A 89 6.88 2.37 7.35
C SER A 89 7.71 1.61 8.39
N THR A 90 8.45 0.56 7.98
CA THR A 90 9.40 -0.09 8.89
C THR A 90 10.66 0.74 9.10
N LEU A 91 11.03 1.56 8.12
CA LEU A 91 12.21 2.44 8.17
C LEU A 91 12.01 3.66 9.08
N ASP A 92 10.77 4.06 9.34
CA ASP A 92 10.44 5.15 10.29
C ASP A 92 10.88 4.85 11.72
N ASN A 93 11.17 3.58 12.05
CA ASN A 93 11.68 3.17 13.36
C ASN A 93 13.20 3.31 13.50
N TYR A 94 13.93 3.75 12.46
CA TYR A 94 15.38 3.95 12.55
C TYR A 94 15.72 5.17 13.38
N ILE A 95 16.60 4.98 14.37
CA ILE A 95 17.09 6.05 15.26
C ILE A 95 18.02 7.01 14.50
N GLU A 96 18.63 6.58 13.38
CA GLU A 96 19.61 7.36 12.62
C GLU A 96 19.01 7.88 11.28
N PRO A 97 18.80 9.20 11.13
CA PRO A 97 18.16 9.78 9.96
C PRO A 97 18.90 9.52 8.65
N ALA A 98 20.23 9.55 8.68
CA ALA A 98 21.06 9.32 7.49
C ALA A 98 20.88 7.91 6.92
N LYS A 99 20.78 6.90 7.80
CA LYS A 99 20.49 5.52 7.37
C LYS A 99 19.09 5.40 6.81
N CYS A 100 18.10 6.04 7.43
CA CYS A 100 16.72 6.06 6.92
C CYS A 100 16.67 6.56 5.46
N VAL A 101 17.29 7.70 5.16
CA VAL A 101 17.33 8.27 3.79
C VAL A 101 17.95 7.28 2.78
N ILE A 102 19.07 6.65 3.15
CA ILE A 102 19.75 5.69 2.28
C ILE A 102 18.87 4.46 2.03
N TYR A 103 18.28 3.88 3.07
CA TYR A 103 17.42 2.69 2.94
C TYR A 103 16.13 2.98 2.18
N THR A 104 15.55 4.18 2.35
CA THR A 104 14.37 4.60 1.57
C THR A 104 14.72 4.66 0.08
N LYS A 105 15.86 5.26 -0.28
CA LYS A 105 16.30 5.34 -1.67
C LYS A 105 16.61 3.97 -2.28
N ILE A 106 17.25 3.08 -1.52
CA ILE A 106 17.50 1.69 -1.95
C ILE A 106 16.17 0.96 -2.19
N SER A 107 15.23 1.07 -1.24
CA SER A 107 13.93 0.40 -1.30
C SER A 107 13.09 0.90 -2.48
N GLN A 108 13.14 2.20 -2.75
CA GLN A 108 12.46 2.84 -3.87
C GLN A 108 13.02 2.36 -5.21
N ASN A 109 14.36 2.32 -5.35
CA ASN A 109 15.02 1.80 -6.54
C ASN A 109 14.72 0.31 -6.77
N GLN A 110 14.69 -0.48 -5.70
CA GLN A 110 14.32 -1.89 -5.77
C GLN A 110 12.89 -2.07 -6.25
N ALA A 111 11.93 -1.36 -5.65
CA ALA A 111 10.53 -1.44 -6.04
C ALA A 111 10.31 -0.97 -7.49
N LEU A 112 11.01 0.09 -7.92
CA LEU A 112 10.99 0.57 -9.29
C LEU A 112 11.50 -0.49 -10.27
N ASN A 113 12.63 -1.13 -9.97
CA ASN A 113 13.20 -2.17 -10.82
C ASN A 113 12.29 -3.38 -10.93
N VAL A 114 11.72 -3.85 -9.82
CA VAL A 114 10.76 -4.96 -9.81
C VAL A 114 9.56 -4.61 -10.68
N PHE A 115 8.98 -3.42 -10.49
CA PHE A 115 7.82 -2.98 -11.28
C PHE A 115 8.13 -2.92 -12.79
N LEU A 116 9.28 -2.36 -13.17
CA LEU A 116 9.68 -2.22 -14.58
C LEU A 116 10.10 -3.53 -15.25
N MET A 117 10.60 -4.51 -14.50
CA MET A 117 10.96 -5.82 -15.03
C MET A 117 9.74 -6.70 -15.31
N GLU A 118 8.70 -6.54 -14.50
CA GLU A 118 7.52 -7.40 -14.50
C GLU A 118 6.32 -6.78 -15.23
N LEU A 119 6.41 -5.51 -15.63
CA LEU A 119 5.49 -4.90 -16.60
C LEU A 119 5.52 -5.64 -17.94
N SER A 120 4.38 -5.66 -18.65
CA SER A 120 4.35 -6.14 -20.03
C SER A 120 5.39 -5.41 -20.89
N ARG A 121 6.01 -6.11 -21.84
CA ARG A 121 7.13 -5.58 -22.63
C ARG A 121 6.83 -4.21 -23.24
N ASP A 122 5.64 -4.04 -23.80
CA ASP A 122 5.25 -2.81 -24.50
C ASP A 122 5.09 -1.64 -23.52
N LEU A 123 4.42 -1.86 -22.39
CA LEU A 123 4.31 -0.85 -21.32
C LEU A 123 5.69 -0.52 -20.74
N ALA A 124 6.52 -1.52 -20.48
CA ALA A 124 7.85 -1.32 -19.93
C ALA A 124 8.73 -0.45 -20.84
N ILE A 125 8.66 -0.62 -22.16
CA ILE A 125 9.41 0.21 -23.13
C ILE A 125 8.93 1.67 -23.06
N ILE A 126 7.62 1.89 -23.12
CA ILE A 126 7.04 3.25 -23.13
C ILE A 126 7.35 3.97 -21.83
N VAL A 127 7.16 3.29 -20.70
CA VAL A 127 7.40 3.85 -19.37
C VAL A 127 8.89 4.14 -19.18
N LYS A 128 9.81 3.24 -19.56
CA LYS A 128 11.27 3.48 -19.49
C LYS A 128 11.74 4.64 -20.38
N ALA A 129 11.16 4.80 -21.56
CA ALA A 129 11.51 5.90 -22.47
C ALA A 129 11.21 7.28 -21.87
N ARG A 130 10.28 7.37 -20.92
CA ARG A 130 9.93 8.60 -20.20
C ARG A 130 10.80 8.87 -18.95
N ASN A 131 11.78 7.99 -18.68
CA ASN A 131 12.72 8.06 -17.55
C ASN A 131 12.04 8.35 -16.19
N PRO A 132 11.23 7.42 -15.68
CA PRO A 132 10.32 7.69 -14.59
C PRO A 132 11.03 7.49 -13.23
N ASP A 133 10.98 8.54 -12.41
CA ASP A 133 11.46 8.62 -11.03
C ASP A 133 10.59 9.67 -10.33
N PRO A 134 9.89 9.39 -9.22
CA PRO A 134 9.86 8.20 -8.37
C PRO A 134 8.87 7.09 -8.78
N LEU A 135 8.88 5.94 -8.06
CA LEU A 135 7.97 4.79 -8.25
C LEU A 135 6.49 5.18 -8.45
N GLU A 136 5.98 6.15 -7.70
CA GLU A 136 4.59 6.61 -7.79
C GLU A 136 4.28 7.22 -9.16
N ASP A 137 5.22 7.98 -9.73
CA ASP A 137 5.10 8.51 -11.07
C ASP A 137 5.19 7.41 -12.12
N THR A 138 6.06 6.43 -11.92
CA THR A 138 6.15 5.24 -12.79
C THR A 138 4.83 4.47 -12.83
N ILE A 139 4.21 4.24 -11.66
CA ILE A 139 2.90 3.57 -11.54
C ILE A 139 1.85 4.39 -12.29
N ARG A 140 1.77 5.69 -12.03
CA ARG A 140 0.81 6.59 -12.71
C ARG A 140 0.97 6.56 -14.22
N MET A 141 2.20 6.60 -14.73
CA MET A 141 2.48 6.50 -16.16
C MET A 141 2.04 5.16 -16.74
N ALA A 142 2.35 4.05 -16.08
CA ALA A 142 1.96 2.72 -16.52
C ALA A 142 0.43 2.56 -16.58
N LEU A 143 -0.30 3.07 -15.58
CA LEU A 143 -1.76 3.03 -15.54
C LEU A 143 -2.39 3.88 -16.65
N ASN A 144 -1.87 5.08 -16.89
CA ASN A 144 -2.37 5.94 -17.96
C ASN A 144 -2.15 5.30 -19.33
N GLU A 145 -0.96 4.75 -19.59
CA GLU A 145 -0.65 4.10 -20.87
C GLU A 145 -1.47 2.83 -21.08
N ASP A 146 -1.68 2.02 -20.04
CA ASP A 146 -2.56 0.84 -20.10
C ASP A 146 -4.00 1.23 -20.45
N GLN A 147 -4.51 2.29 -19.82
CA GLN A 147 -5.85 2.81 -20.09
C GLN A 147 -5.98 3.36 -21.52
N GLU A 148 -4.99 4.10 -22.00
CA GLU A 148 -4.97 4.60 -23.38
C GLU A 148 -4.91 3.45 -24.39
N SER A 149 -4.09 2.43 -24.12
CA SER A 149 -3.97 1.24 -24.96
C SER A 149 -5.30 0.51 -25.08
N LYS A 150 -5.99 0.26 -23.95
CA LYS A 150 -7.35 -0.30 -23.93
C LYS A 150 -8.33 0.54 -24.72
N SER A 151 -8.30 1.86 -24.55
CA SER A 151 -9.18 2.78 -25.28
C SER A 151 -8.95 2.73 -26.80
N ARG A 152 -7.68 2.68 -27.24
CA ARG A 152 -7.33 2.52 -28.67
C ARG A 152 -7.84 1.19 -29.24
N LEU A 153 -7.74 0.11 -28.45
CA LEU A 153 -8.26 -1.21 -28.85
C LEU A 153 -9.79 -1.22 -28.97
N GLU A 154 -10.50 -0.54 -28.07
CA GLU A 154 -11.96 -0.42 -28.18
C GLU A 154 -12.39 0.37 -29.42
N ILE A 155 -11.76 1.53 -29.67
CA ILE A 155 -12.05 2.35 -30.86
C ILE A 155 -11.81 1.55 -32.15
N SER A 156 -10.71 0.80 -32.24
CA SER A 156 -10.40 -0.01 -33.42
C SER A 156 -11.41 -1.15 -33.65
N LYS A 157 -12.00 -1.72 -32.58
CA LYS A 157 -13.09 -2.71 -32.72
C LYS A 157 -14.31 -2.09 -33.39
N TYR A 158 -14.73 -0.89 -32.98
CA TYR A 158 -15.89 -0.21 -33.57
C TYR A 158 -15.67 0.23 -35.02
N GLN A 159 -14.44 0.63 -35.38
CA GLN A 159 -14.09 0.99 -36.75
C GLN A 159 -14.12 -0.21 -37.72
N ASN A 160 -13.83 -1.41 -37.23
CA ASN A 160 -13.85 -2.63 -38.06
C ASN A 160 -15.25 -3.23 -38.28
N VAL A 161 -16.25 -2.89 -37.45
CA VAL A 161 -17.63 -3.38 -37.63
C VAL A 161 -18.33 -2.69 -38.81
N GLY A 162 -17.96 -1.44 -39.12
CA GLY A 162 -18.53 -0.69 -40.26
C GLY A 162 -17.98 -1.08 -41.64
N ASN A 163 -16.98 -1.96 -41.71
CA ASN A 163 -16.26 -2.29 -42.95
C ASN A 163 -16.50 -3.73 -43.44
N SER A 164 -17.55 -4.40 -42.94
CA SER A 164 -17.98 -5.68 -43.51
C SER A 164 -18.64 -5.42 -44.87
N PRO A 165 -18.04 -5.83 -46.00
CA PRO A 165 -18.71 -5.69 -47.28
C PRO A 165 -19.92 -6.62 -47.27
N ASN A 166 -21.13 -6.04 -47.41
CA ASN A 166 -22.33 -6.80 -47.73
C ASN A 166 -22.04 -7.66 -48.97
N LYS A 167 -22.01 -8.97 -48.79
CA LYS A 167 -22.11 -9.96 -49.87
C LYS A 167 -23.56 -10.34 -50.06
#